data_AF-A0A8S2SXT0-F1
#
_entry.id   AF-A0A8S2SXT0-F1
#
_cell.length_a   1.000
_cell.length_b   1.000
_cell.length_c   1.000
_cell.angle_alpha   90.00
_cell.angle_beta   90.00
_cell.angle_gamma   90.00
#
_symmetry.space_group_name_H-M   'P 1'
#
loop_
_entity.id
_entity.type
_entity.pdbx_description
1 polymer ?
#
loop_
_entity_poly.entity_id
_entity_poly.type
_entity_poly.pdbx_seq_one_letter_code
_entity_poly.pdbx_strand_id
1 'polypeptide(L)'
;MDNKIQEEEKVKIIDNKKYHQQESKFNEHDHENSLSSSSAEEEENENSAEQQFINYITSHLSDHLTVEERSDYLQKVLSQWRKHRKHTQEEQQMYKKYIKTIKENYLGTNSLLPSVHPLYQFQNWKLNPKLIQAINENNFDSVLVQVHPGIYTFECFDEEFCQQLIAEINHFEKWCLENGIRVQRPNSMNNYGAILDNFGFEPCLQDLMTHIVEPLAKHVYSYITPPLDSHHGFVVEYSMNKDKKLDFHVDNADVTLNVCLGQEFTGGQLYFGGVRCQEHVQTPSLPNEDFYFDHKIGYGVLHVGKHRHRACEITSGTRLNLILWVITTTSFL
;
A
#
# COMPACT_ATOMS: atom_id res chain seq x y z
N MET A 1 19.14 24.85 33.23
CA MET A 1 19.85 24.28 32.06
C MET A 1 18.84 23.60 31.12
N ASP A 2 17.56 23.96 31.23
CA ASP A 2 16.45 23.11 30.77
C ASP A 2 15.67 23.69 29.57
N ASN A 3 16.06 24.86 29.06
CA ASN A 3 15.38 25.49 27.93
C ASN A 3 16.09 25.28 26.57
N LYS A 4 17.27 24.66 26.53
CA LYS A 4 17.99 24.38 25.27
C LYS A 4 17.74 22.96 24.72
N ILE A 5 17.21 22.05 25.53
CA ILE A 5 16.95 20.66 25.11
C ILE A 5 15.57 20.52 24.44
N GLN A 6 14.61 21.39 24.74
CA GLN A 6 13.26 21.34 24.16
C GLN A 6 13.16 21.93 22.74
N GLU A 7 14.11 22.75 22.29
CA GLU A 7 14.10 23.30 20.92
C GLU A 7 14.75 22.35 19.90
N GLU A 8 15.76 21.58 20.29
CA GLU A 8 16.41 20.61 19.39
C GLU A 8 15.54 19.36 19.11
N GLU A 9 14.62 18.98 20.00
CA GLU A 9 13.66 17.88 19.77
C GLU A 9 12.48 18.29 18.86
N LYS A 10 12.09 19.58 18.84
CA LYS A 10 11.02 20.04 17.94
C LYS A 10 11.44 20.11 16.47
N VAL A 11 12.73 20.31 16.19
CA VAL A 11 13.26 20.35 14.82
C VAL A 11 13.37 18.96 14.19
N LYS A 12 13.58 17.89 14.99
CA LYS A 12 13.65 16.51 14.46
C LYS A 12 12.31 15.85 14.15
N ILE A 13 11.20 16.38 14.69
CA ILE A 13 9.86 15.78 14.50
C ILE A 13 9.17 16.29 13.21
N ILE A 14 9.64 17.42 12.65
CA ILE A 14 9.08 17.98 11.41
C ILE A 14 9.60 17.24 10.17
N ASP A 15 10.80 16.67 10.23
CA ASP A 15 11.39 15.95 9.09
C ASP A 15 10.64 14.63 8.81
N ASN A 16 10.24 13.84 9.81
CA ASN A 16 9.58 12.54 9.52
C ASN A 16 8.12 12.63 9.07
N LYS A 17 7.41 13.73 9.32
CA LYS A 17 5.98 13.86 8.93
C LYS A 17 5.77 14.26 7.47
N LYS A 18 6.77 14.89 6.82
CA LYS A 18 6.66 15.29 5.41
C LYS A 18 7.04 14.19 4.40
N TYR A 19 7.82 13.19 4.82
CA TYR A 19 8.29 12.13 3.92
C TYR A 19 7.19 11.15 3.46
N HIS A 20 6.18 10.85 4.29
CA HIS A 20 5.09 9.95 3.89
C HIS A 20 4.00 10.61 3.03
N GLN A 21 3.98 11.94 2.91
CA GLN A 21 3.01 12.64 2.04
C GLN A 21 3.45 12.68 0.56
N GLN A 22 4.67 12.27 0.23
CA GLN A 22 5.16 12.26 -1.16
C GLN A 22 5.09 10.89 -1.84
N GLU A 23 5.02 9.79 -1.08
CA GLU A 23 4.81 8.45 -1.68
C GLU A 23 3.41 8.31 -2.30
N SER A 24 2.40 9.01 -1.78
CA SER A 24 1.01 8.92 -2.28
C SER A 24 0.73 9.71 -3.56
N LYS A 25 1.69 10.53 -4.06
CA LYS A 25 1.49 11.38 -5.25
C LYS A 25 2.10 10.83 -6.54
N PHE A 26 2.75 9.66 -6.52
CA PHE A 26 3.44 9.11 -7.70
C PHE A 26 2.74 7.94 -8.40
N ASN A 27 1.52 7.59 -7.97
CA ASN A 27 0.68 6.59 -8.64
C ASN A 27 -0.47 7.21 -9.48
N GLU A 28 -0.37 8.49 -9.86
CA GLU A 28 -1.30 9.05 -10.85
C GLU A 28 -0.94 8.59 -12.27
N HIS A 29 -1.96 8.12 -12.98
CA HIS A 29 -1.94 7.66 -14.36
C HIS A 29 -1.21 8.59 -15.33
N ASP A 30 -0.14 8.10 -15.94
CA ASP A 30 0.24 8.53 -17.30
C ASP A 30 -0.27 7.49 -18.30
N HIS A 31 -1.46 7.79 -18.84
CA HIS A 31 -1.95 7.18 -20.06
C HIS A 31 -1.02 7.51 -21.23
N GLU A 32 -0.82 6.51 -22.09
CA GLU A 32 -0.07 6.55 -23.33
C GLU A 32 -0.27 7.86 -24.13
N ASN A 33 0.82 8.59 -24.42
CA ASN A 33 1.09 9.11 -25.77
C ASN A 33 2.52 9.65 -25.96
N SER A 34 3.05 9.37 -27.15
CA SER A 34 4.19 9.97 -27.85
C SER A 34 5.59 9.95 -27.20
N LEU A 35 6.37 8.95 -27.60
CA LEU A 35 7.83 9.01 -27.68
C LEU A 35 8.27 10.03 -28.75
N SER A 36 8.48 11.31 -28.39
CA SER A 36 9.49 12.21 -29.01
C SER A 36 9.46 13.65 -28.44
N SER A 37 9.90 13.89 -27.21
CA SER A 37 10.21 15.26 -26.71
C SER A 37 11.14 15.27 -25.49
N SER A 38 12.22 14.49 -25.51
CA SER A 38 12.88 14.00 -24.28
C SER A 38 14.07 14.82 -23.72
N SER A 39 14.07 16.16 -23.76
CA SER A 39 15.08 16.91 -22.97
C SER A 39 14.70 18.35 -22.67
N ALA A 40 14.17 19.08 -23.64
CA ALA A 40 13.80 20.49 -23.46
C ALA A 40 12.57 20.65 -22.54
N GLU A 41 11.57 19.77 -22.68
CA GLU A 41 10.39 19.75 -21.82
C GLU A 41 10.73 19.31 -20.38
N GLU A 42 11.73 18.44 -20.21
CA GLU A 42 12.22 18.03 -18.89
C GLU A 42 12.96 19.20 -18.20
N GLU A 43 13.83 19.92 -18.91
CA GLU A 43 14.54 21.10 -18.37
C GLU A 43 13.57 22.26 -18.04
N GLU A 44 12.54 22.50 -18.86
CA GLU A 44 11.50 23.51 -18.57
C GLU A 44 10.66 23.12 -17.35
N ASN A 45 10.29 21.84 -17.21
CA ASN A 45 9.57 21.34 -16.04
C ASN A 45 10.41 21.36 -14.77
N GLU A 46 11.72 21.11 -14.86
CA GLU A 46 12.65 21.22 -13.73
C GLU A 46 12.77 22.65 -13.21
N ASN A 47 12.96 23.61 -14.12
CA ASN A 47 13.02 25.03 -13.76
C ASN A 47 11.71 25.51 -13.14
N SER A 48 10.56 25.03 -13.64
CA SER A 48 9.24 25.35 -13.08
C SER A 48 9.05 24.80 -11.66
N ALA A 49 9.40 23.54 -11.41
CA ALA A 49 9.23 22.91 -10.11
C ALA A 49 10.16 23.52 -9.03
N GLU A 50 11.40 23.83 -9.40
CA GLU A 50 12.32 24.50 -8.48
C GLU A 50 11.83 25.91 -8.14
N GLN A 51 11.36 26.68 -9.13
CA GLN A 51 10.81 28.01 -8.89
C GLN A 51 9.59 27.98 -7.96
N GLN A 52 8.70 26.99 -8.13
CA GLN A 52 7.57 26.79 -7.22
C GLN A 52 8.03 26.47 -5.79
N PHE A 53 9.04 25.63 -5.62
CA PHE A 53 9.60 25.30 -4.32
C PHE A 53 10.27 26.52 -3.66
N ILE A 54 11.02 27.32 -4.43
CA ILE A 54 11.60 28.59 -3.96
C ILE A 54 10.51 29.52 -3.44
N ASN A 55 9.43 29.70 -4.21
CA ASN A 55 8.31 30.55 -3.83
C ASN A 55 7.64 30.05 -2.54
N TYR A 56 7.46 28.73 -2.39
CA TYR A 56 6.90 28.13 -1.18
C TYR A 56 7.79 28.34 0.05
N ILE A 57 9.10 28.07 -0.04
CA ILE A 57 10.00 28.26 1.09
C ILE A 57 10.05 29.74 1.48
N THR A 58 10.18 30.63 0.50
CA THR A 58 10.29 32.08 0.72
C THR A 58 9.05 32.64 1.42
N SER A 59 7.85 32.15 1.11
CA SER A 59 6.61 32.61 1.76
C SER A 59 6.46 32.16 3.22
N HIS A 60 7.27 31.21 3.68
CA HIS A 60 7.26 30.69 5.05
C HIS A 60 8.48 31.13 5.89
N LEU A 61 9.36 31.98 5.34
CA LEU A 61 10.51 32.53 6.07
C LEU A 61 10.07 33.66 7.00
N SER A 62 10.66 33.70 8.20
CA SER A 62 10.38 34.77 9.17
C SER A 62 10.89 36.12 8.69
N ASP A 63 10.12 37.17 8.98
CA ASP A 63 10.49 38.59 8.79
C ASP A 63 11.62 39.08 9.71
N HIS A 64 11.99 38.28 10.71
CA HIS A 64 13.07 38.61 11.64
C HIS A 64 14.47 38.20 11.14
N LEU A 65 14.55 37.42 10.05
CA LEU A 65 15.83 37.02 9.45
C LEU A 65 16.40 38.15 8.59
N THR A 66 17.71 38.37 8.69
CA THR A 66 18.44 39.25 7.78
C THR A 66 18.46 38.69 6.36
N VAL A 67 18.80 39.53 5.38
CA VAL A 67 18.91 39.11 3.97
C VAL A 67 19.96 38.00 3.79
N GLU A 68 21.07 38.09 4.53
CA GLU A 68 22.15 37.09 4.49
C GLU A 68 21.69 35.75 5.08
N GLU A 69 21.06 35.75 6.26
CA GLU A 69 20.52 34.54 6.88
C GLU A 69 19.44 33.87 6.02
N ARG A 70 18.59 34.66 5.35
CA ARG A 70 17.59 34.16 4.39
C ARG A 70 18.25 33.50 3.18
N SER A 71 19.29 34.13 2.63
CA SER A 71 20.04 33.60 1.49
C SER A 71 20.74 32.29 1.83
N ASP A 72 21.46 32.25 2.96
CA ASP A 72 22.18 31.06 3.42
C ASP A 72 21.24 29.89 3.70
N TYR A 73 20.11 30.16 4.36
CA TYR A 73 19.08 29.16 4.60
C TYR A 73 18.49 28.63 3.29
N LEU A 74 18.13 29.52 2.36
CA LEU A 74 17.54 29.14 1.09
C LEU A 74 18.52 28.29 0.28
N GLN A 75 19.80 28.67 0.19
CA GLN A 75 20.81 27.86 -0.50
C GLN A 75 20.96 26.47 0.12
N LYS A 76 20.99 26.38 1.45
CA LYS A 76 21.09 25.10 2.16
C LYS A 76 19.91 24.20 1.83
N VAL A 77 18.68 24.70 1.95
CA VAL A 77 17.45 23.93 1.68
C VAL A 77 17.36 23.54 0.20
N LEU A 78 17.65 24.44 -0.72
CA LEU A 78 17.66 24.14 -2.16
C LEU A 78 18.68 23.06 -2.51
N SER A 79 19.88 23.11 -1.92
CA SER A 79 20.90 22.08 -2.15
C SER A 79 20.44 20.68 -1.72
N GLN A 80 19.69 20.59 -0.61
CA GLN A 80 19.13 19.33 -0.12
C GLN A 80 17.96 18.87 -1.00
N TRP A 81 17.06 19.79 -1.36
CA TRP A 81 15.93 19.51 -2.23
C TRP A 81 16.37 18.99 -3.59
N ARG A 82 17.35 19.63 -4.25
CA ARG A 82 17.90 19.19 -5.53
C ARG A 82 18.49 17.78 -5.45
N LYS A 83 19.25 17.49 -4.39
CA LYS A 83 19.82 16.16 -4.16
C LYS A 83 18.74 15.10 -3.98
N HIS A 84 17.73 15.40 -3.17
CA HIS A 84 16.62 14.48 -2.93
C HIS A 84 15.82 14.23 -4.21
N ARG A 85 15.44 15.29 -4.94
CA ARG A 85 14.70 15.19 -6.21
C ARG A 85 15.45 14.36 -7.25
N LYS A 86 16.77 14.57 -7.39
CA LYS A 86 17.59 13.78 -8.31
C LYS A 86 17.58 12.30 -7.94
N HIS A 87 17.74 11.98 -6.65
CA HIS A 87 17.66 10.60 -6.18
C HIS A 87 16.28 9.99 -6.48
N THR A 88 15.19 10.72 -6.21
CA THR A 88 13.83 10.28 -6.51
C THR A 88 13.62 10.02 -8.00
N GLN A 89 14.12 10.90 -8.88
CA GLN A 89 14.07 10.70 -10.34
C GLN A 89 14.84 9.44 -10.76
N GLU A 90 16.05 9.22 -10.21
CA GLU A 90 16.86 8.03 -10.48
C GLU A 90 16.13 6.75 -10.03
N GLU A 91 15.52 6.75 -8.84
CA GLU A 91 14.70 5.64 -8.34
C GLU A 91 13.49 5.36 -9.23
N GLN A 92 12.78 6.40 -9.68
CA GLN A 92 11.65 6.26 -10.60
C GLN A 92 12.06 5.69 -11.96
N GLN A 93 13.20 6.13 -12.50
CA GLN A 93 13.74 5.57 -13.74
C GLN A 93 14.12 4.10 -13.57
N MET A 94 14.76 3.73 -12.45
CA MET A 94 15.08 2.34 -12.13
C MET A 94 13.81 1.50 -11.99
N TYR A 95 12.78 2.03 -11.33
CA TYR A 95 11.49 1.35 -11.16
C TYR A 95 10.77 1.15 -12.51
N LYS A 96 10.71 2.18 -13.36
CA LYS A 96 10.15 2.08 -14.72
C LYS A 96 10.88 1.00 -15.54
N LYS A 97 12.20 0.94 -15.45
CA LYS A 97 13.01 -0.11 -16.09
C LYS A 97 12.71 -1.50 -15.52
N TYR A 98 12.56 -1.62 -14.21
CA TYR A 98 12.19 -2.87 -13.54
C TYR A 98 10.83 -3.39 -14.04
N ILE A 99 9.79 -2.54 -14.03
CA ILE A 99 8.45 -2.89 -14.51
C ILE A 99 8.47 -3.28 -15.99
N LYS A 100 9.16 -2.50 -16.82
CA LYS A 100 9.32 -2.81 -18.25
C LYS A 100 9.96 -4.19 -18.46
N THR A 101 11.02 -4.49 -17.72
CA THR A 101 11.72 -5.78 -17.80
C THR A 101 10.78 -6.94 -17.47
N ILE A 102 9.96 -6.81 -16.43
CA ILE A 102 8.97 -7.84 -16.07
C ILE A 102 7.92 -7.98 -17.16
N LYS A 103 7.29 -6.88 -17.58
CA LYS A 103 6.25 -6.88 -18.62
C LYS A 103 6.70 -7.54 -19.93
N GLU A 104 7.97 -7.36 -20.31
CA GLU A 104 8.51 -7.90 -21.56
C GLU A 104 8.97 -9.36 -21.48
N ASN A 105 9.34 -9.86 -20.28
CA ASN A 105 10.06 -11.14 -20.15
C ASN A 105 9.38 -12.16 -19.23
N TYR A 106 8.48 -11.73 -18.35
CA TYR A 106 7.80 -12.64 -17.42
C TYR A 106 6.66 -13.37 -18.11
N LEU A 107 6.68 -14.70 -17.99
CA LEU A 107 5.56 -15.58 -18.33
C LEU A 107 5.07 -16.18 -17.02
N GLY A 108 3.75 -16.11 -16.82
CA GLY A 108 3.12 -16.70 -15.64
C GLY A 108 3.19 -18.22 -15.65
N THR A 109 2.49 -18.84 -14.70
CA THR A 109 2.38 -20.29 -14.65
C THR A 109 1.84 -20.85 -15.97
N ASN A 110 2.21 -22.09 -16.28
CA ASN A 110 1.97 -22.72 -17.58
C ASN A 110 2.60 -21.98 -18.79
N SER A 111 3.57 -21.08 -18.54
CA SER A 111 4.28 -20.32 -19.57
C SER A 111 3.37 -19.45 -20.43
N LEU A 112 2.28 -18.93 -19.86
CA LEU A 112 1.36 -18.02 -20.54
C LEU A 112 1.73 -16.55 -20.27
N LEU A 113 1.48 -15.69 -21.25
CA LEU A 113 1.55 -14.24 -21.03
C LEU A 113 0.43 -13.80 -20.07
N PRO A 114 0.66 -12.84 -19.16
CA PRO A 114 -0.38 -12.30 -18.29
C PRO A 114 -1.66 -11.88 -19.03
N SER A 115 -1.54 -11.32 -20.24
CA SER A 115 -2.69 -10.88 -21.05
C SER A 115 -3.66 -12.00 -21.47
N VAL A 116 -3.21 -13.25 -21.51
CA VAL A 116 -4.03 -14.42 -21.90
C VAL A 116 -4.18 -15.45 -20.77
N HIS A 117 -3.46 -15.26 -19.67
CA HIS A 117 -3.47 -16.19 -18.54
C HIS A 117 -4.76 -15.99 -17.71
N PRO A 118 -5.57 -17.04 -17.47
CA PRO A 118 -6.87 -16.90 -16.80
C PRO A 118 -6.83 -16.24 -15.42
N LEU A 119 -5.78 -16.49 -14.63
CA LEU A 119 -5.59 -15.90 -13.31
C LEU A 119 -5.45 -14.37 -13.32
N TYR A 120 -5.05 -13.78 -14.45
CA TYR A 120 -4.91 -12.33 -14.65
C TYR A 120 -6.17 -11.69 -15.24
N GLN A 121 -7.30 -12.39 -15.16
CA GLN A 121 -8.59 -11.93 -15.61
C GLN A 121 -9.60 -12.10 -14.47
N PHE A 122 -10.11 -10.98 -13.95
CA PHE A 122 -10.93 -10.96 -12.75
C PHE A 122 -12.18 -11.85 -12.86
N GLN A 123 -12.80 -11.94 -14.04
CA GLN A 123 -13.96 -12.78 -14.29
C GLN A 123 -13.72 -14.28 -14.03
N ASN A 124 -12.45 -14.72 -14.00
CA ASN A 124 -12.08 -16.10 -13.71
C ASN A 124 -11.76 -16.34 -12.23
N TRP A 125 -11.69 -15.29 -11.41
CA TRP A 125 -11.41 -15.40 -9.99
C TRP A 125 -12.56 -16.13 -9.29
N LYS A 126 -12.22 -17.12 -8.48
CA LYS A 126 -13.21 -17.94 -7.78
C LYS A 126 -13.66 -17.27 -6.49
N LEU A 127 -14.46 -16.22 -6.65
CA LEU A 127 -15.13 -15.56 -5.55
C LEU A 127 -16.24 -16.46 -4.97
N ASN A 128 -16.51 -16.30 -3.67
CA ASN A 128 -17.60 -17.02 -3.02
C ASN A 128 -18.94 -16.70 -3.72
N PRO A 129 -19.74 -17.72 -4.13
CA PRO A 129 -21.00 -17.48 -4.83
C PRO A 129 -22.01 -16.65 -4.02
N LYS A 130 -22.03 -16.77 -2.68
CA LYS A 130 -22.90 -15.96 -1.83
C LYS A 130 -22.47 -14.50 -1.82
N LEU A 131 -21.16 -14.23 -1.86
CA LEU A 131 -20.64 -12.87 -1.97
C LEU A 131 -21.08 -12.23 -3.29
N ILE A 132 -20.93 -12.95 -4.41
CA ILE A 132 -21.40 -12.47 -5.73
C ILE A 132 -22.90 -12.19 -5.69
N GLN A 133 -23.69 -13.11 -5.14
CA GLN A 133 -25.13 -12.94 -5.00
C GLN A 133 -25.49 -11.70 -4.17
N ALA A 134 -24.85 -11.53 -3.00
CA ALA A 134 -25.05 -10.39 -2.12
C ALA A 134 -24.73 -9.06 -2.80
N ILE A 135 -23.68 -8.99 -3.63
CA ILE A 135 -23.33 -7.80 -4.41
C ILE A 135 -24.39 -7.49 -5.45
N ASN A 136 -24.83 -8.49 -6.22
CA ASN A 136 -25.85 -8.31 -7.25
C ASN A 136 -27.21 -7.87 -6.67
N GLU A 137 -27.55 -8.36 -5.48
CA GLU A 137 -28.81 -8.05 -4.78
C GLU A 137 -28.72 -6.83 -3.85
N ASN A 138 -27.52 -6.24 -3.68
CA ASN A 138 -27.23 -5.23 -2.64
C ASN A 138 -27.63 -5.68 -1.23
N ASN A 139 -27.43 -6.96 -0.91
CA ASN A 139 -27.79 -7.58 0.37
C ASN A 139 -26.54 -8.03 1.14
N PHE A 140 -25.70 -7.06 1.51
CA PHE A 140 -24.39 -7.32 2.11
C PHE A 140 -24.45 -7.92 3.52
N ASP A 141 -25.53 -7.66 4.28
CA ASP A 141 -25.73 -8.20 5.63
C ASP A 141 -25.84 -9.74 5.65
N SER A 142 -26.11 -10.36 4.51
CA SER A 142 -26.15 -11.82 4.37
C SER A 142 -24.77 -12.48 4.36
N VAL A 143 -23.70 -11.72 4.10
CA VAL A 143 -22.33 -12.24 3.94
C VAL A 143 -21.31 -11.56 4.86
N LEU A 144 -21.52 -10.31 5.25
CA LEU A 144 -20.65 -9.58 6.15
C LEU A 144 -20.99 -9.89 7.60
N VAL A 145 -19.98 -10.33 8.36
CA VAL A 145 -20.09 -10.52 9.80
C VAL A 145 -19.22 -9.50 10.51
N GLN A 146 -19.81 -8.62 11.31
CA GLN A 146 -19.06 -7.75 12.20
C GLN A 146 -18.55 -8.55 13.39
N VAL A 147 -17.25 -8.83 13.43
CA VAL A 147 -16.61 -9.61 14.50
C VAL A 147 -16.17 -8.74 15.68
N HIS A 148 -15.98 -7.45 15.41
CA HIS A 148 -15.66 -6.41 16.38
C HIS A 148 -16.06 -5.04 15.80
N PRO A 149 -16.35 -4.00 16.60
CA PRO A 149 -16.64 -2.66 16.09
C PRO A 149 -15.63 -2.21 15.01
N GLY A 150 -16.14 -1.95 13.81
CA GLY A 150 -15.34 -1.52 12.65
C GLY A 150 -14.46 -2.59 12.00
N ILE A 151 -14.68 -3.88 12.31
CA ILE A 151 -13.96 -5.02 11.72
C ILE A 151 -14.98 -6.04 11.21
N TYR A 152 -14.93 -6.31 9.91
CA TYR A 152 -15.87 -7.20 9.24
C TYR A 152 -15.13 -8.35 8.58
N THR A 153 -15.72 -9.54 8.56
CA THR A 153 -15.18 -10.69 7.86
C THR A 153 -16.23 -11.33 6.95
N PHE A 154 -15.75 -11.97 5.88
CA PHE A 154 -16.57 -12.66 4.90
C PHE A 154 -15.74 -13.70 4.14
N GLU A 155 -16.43 -14.68 3.55
CA GLU A 155 -15.83 -15.62 2.61
C GLU A 155 -15.57 -14.88 1.28
N CYS A 156 -14.31 -14.70 0.93
CA CYS A 156 -13.91 -13.95 -0.26
C CYS A 156 -13.63 -14.88 -1.43
N PHE A 157 -12.62 -15.74 -1.31
CA PHE A 157 -12.21 -16.69 -2.35
C PHE A 157 -12.42 -18.13 -1.91
N ASP A 158 -12.56 -19.03 -2.87
CA ASP A 158 -12.37 -20.45 -2.61
C ASP A 158 -10.89 -20.82 -2.43
N GLU A 159 -10.67 -22.01 -1.89
CA GLU A 159 -9.32 -22.51 -1.60
C GLU A 159 -8.51 -22.81 -2.87
N GLU A 160 -9.17 -23.21 -3.97
CA GLU A 160 -8.51 -23.51 -5.24
C GLU A 160 -7.86 -22.26 -5.83
N PHE A 161 -8.59 -21.15 -5.88
CA PHE A 161 -8.05 -19.87 -6.33
C PHE A 161 -6.91 -19.39 -5.43
N CYS A 162 -7.06 -19.52 -4.11
CA CYS A 162 -5.99 -19.17 -3.19
C CYS A 162 -4.70 -19.95 -3.48
N GLN A 163 -4.79 -21.26 -3.75
CA GLN A 163 -3.64 -22.08 -4.13
C GLN A 163 -3.05 -21.68 -5.49
N GLN A 164 -3.88 -21.37 -6.48
CA GLN A 164 -3.42 -20.89 -7.79
C GLN A 164 -2.66 -19.56 -7.67
N LEU A 165 -3.18 -18.61 -6.88
CA LEU A 165 -2.50 -17.33 -6.64
C LEU A 165 -1.17 -17.52 -5.92
N ILE A 166 -1.12 -18.37 -4.89
CA ILE A 166 0.14 -18.74 -4.21
C ILE A 166 1.14 -19.35 -5.21
N ALA A 167 0.69 -20.25 -6.09
CA ALA A 167 1.56 -20.88 -7.08
C ALA A 167 2.14 -19.85 -8.07
N GLU A 168 1.34 -18.89 -8.52
CA GLU A 168 1.77 -17.81 -9.40
C GLU A 168 2.81 -16.90 -8.72
N ILE A 169 2.60 -16.55 -7.45
CA ILE A 169 3.55 -15.71 -6.68
C ILE A 169 4.88 -16.44 -6.51
N ASN A 170 4.85 -17.73 -6.15
CA ASN A 170 6.06 -18.54 -6.03
C ASN A 170 6.79 -18.67 -7.37
N HIS A 171 6.04 -18.79 -8.46
CA HIS A 171 6.59 -18.83 -9.82
C HIS A 171 7.26 -17.49 -10.19
N PHE A 172 6.62 -16.36 -9.88
CA PHE A 172 7.19 -15.02 -10.05
C PHE A 172 8.48 -14.82 -9.25
N GLU A 173 8.47 -15.12 -7.95
CA GLU A 173 9.66 -14.98 -7.10
C GLU A 173 10.82 -15.85 -7.60
N LYS A 174 10.53 -17.09 -8.01
CA LYS A 174 11.53 -18.00 -8.60
C LYS A 174 12.10 -17.45 -9.90
N TRP A 175 11.24 -17.00 -10.82
CA TRP A 175 11.67 -16.40 -12.08
C TRP A 175 12.56 -15.17 -11.84
N CYS A 176 12.19 -14.30 -10.89
CA CYS A 176 13.01 -13.15 -10.51
C CYS A 176 14.40 -13.60 -10.04
N LEU A 177 14.47 -14.59 -9.15
CA LEU A 177 15.73 -15.13 -8.66
C LEU A 177 16.61 -15.70 -9.79
N GLU A 178 16.04 -16.48 -10.69
CA GLU A 178 16.75 -17.10 -11.82
C GLU A 178 17.27 -16.06 -12.83
N ASN A 179 16.62 -14.91 -12.92
CA ASN A 179 17.00 -13.82 -13.82
C ASN A 179 17.79 -12.69 -13.13
N GLY A 180 18.18 -12.86 -11.86
CA GLY A 180 18.92 -11.86 -11.10
C GLY A 180 18.14 -10.57 -10.83
N ILE A 181 16.81 -10.64 -10.85
CA ILE A 181 15.90 -9.54 -10.59
C ILE A 181 15.50 -9.58 -9.10
N ARG A 182 15.66 -8.45 -8.41
CA ARG A 182 15.20 -8.32 -7.02
C ARG A 182 13.71 -8.02 -6.99
N VAL A 183 12.94 -8.88 -6.33
CA VAL A 183 11.51 -8.66 -6.06
C VAL A 183 11.31 -7.39 -5.22
N GLN A 184 10.47 -6.47 -5.69
CA GLN A 184 10.05 -5.31 -4.91
C GLN A 184 9.16 -5.73 -3.76
N ARG A 185 9.47 -5.25 -2.55
CA ARG A 185 8.80 -5.67 -1.33
C ARG A 185 7.55 -4.83 -1.04
N PRO A 186 6.55 -5.40 -0.36
CA PRO A 186 5.23 -4.78 -0.22
C PRO A 186 5.22 -3.39 0.43
N ASN A 187 6.03 -3.22 1.47
CA ASN A 187 6.20 -1.98 2.24
C ASN A 187 7.53 -2.05 3.02
N SER A 188 7.84 -0.98 3.78
CA SER A 188 9.07 -0.86 4.56
C SER A 188 9.16 -1.81 5.76
N MET A 189 8.07 -2.48 6.14
CA MET A 189 7.99 -3.36 7.30
C MET A 189 7.95 -4.86 6.94
N ASN A 190 7.73 -5.21 5.66
CA ASN A 190 7.69 -6.60 5.19
C ASN A 190 8.91 -6.91 4.31
N ASN A 191 9.71 -7.90 4.71
CA ASN A 191 10.88 -8.35 3.96
C ASN A 191 10.56 -9.39 2.87
N TYR A 192 9.36 -9.98 2.92
CA TYR A 192 8.92 -11.07 2.05
C TYR A 192 7.52 -10.83 1.50
N GLY A 193 7.27 -11.40 0.32
CA GLY A 193 6.10 -11.12 -0.50
C GLY A 193 6.40 -10.24 -1.70
N ALA A 194 5.35 -9.91 -2.45
CA ALA A 194 5.44 -9.25 -3.75
C ALA A 194 4.27 -8.28 -3.98
N ILE A 195 4.54 -7.19 -4.68
CA ILE A 195 3.53 -6.25 -5.19
C ILE A 195 2.94 -6.84 -6.48
N LEU A 196 1.63 -7.06 -6.51
CA LEU A 196 0.96 -7.81 -7.58
C LEU A 196 0.89 -7.04 -8.91
N ASP A 197 0.74 -5.71 -8.83
CA ASP A 197 0.71 -4.83 -10.01
C ASP A 197 1.97 -4.95 -10.87
N ASN A 198 3.11 -5.23 -10.21
CA ASN A 198 4.41 -5.30 -10.87
C ASN A 198 4.52 -6.42 -11.90
N PHE A 199 3.66 -7.43 -11.82
CA PHE A 199 3.70 -8.59 -12.70
C PHE A 199 2.34 -8.95 -13.30
N GLY A 200 1.42 -7.97 -13.38
CA GLY A 200 0.28 -7.99 -14.29
C GLY A 200 -1.11 -7.99 -13.65
N PHE A 201 -1.22 -7.96 -12.33
CA PHE A 201 -2.51 -8.07 -11.63
C PHE A 201 -3.29 -6.77 -11.46
N GLU A 202 -2.72 -5.62 -11.83
CA GLU A 202 -3.33 -4.29 -11.65
C GLU A 202 -4.80 -4.23 -12.15
N PRO A 203 -5.15 -4.70 -13.37
CA PRO A 203 -6.55 -4.70 -13.80
C PRO A 203 -7.47 -5.54 -12.91
N CYS A 204 -7.00 -6.69 -12.42
CA CYS A 204 -7.81 -7.53 -11.53
C CYS A 204 -8.00 -6.92 -10.15
N LEU A 205 -6.98 -6.23 -9.64
CA LEU A 205 -7.05 -5.54 -8.36
C LEU A 205 -7.93 -4.29 -8.45
N GLN A 206 -7.94 -3.63 -9.61
CA GLN A 206 -8.90 -2.57 -9.92
C GLN A 206 -10.34 -3.10 -9.87
N ASP A 207 -10.59 -4.25 -10.50
CA ASP A 207 -11.92 -4.89 -10.47
C ASP A 207 -12.30 -5.39 -9.06
N LEU A 208 -11.34 -5.96 -8.30
CA LEU A 208 -11.55 -6.34 -6.91
C LEU A 208 -11.94 -5.13 -6.05
N MET A 209 -11.24 -4.00 -6.22
CA MET A 209 -11.57 -2.76 -5.53
C MET A 209 -12.98 -2.27 -5.91
N THR A 210 -13.23 -2.13 -7.21
CA THR A 210 -14.45 -1.50 -7.75
C THR A 210 -15.70 -2.34 -7.50
N HIS A 211 -15.61 -3.65 -7.67
CA HIS A 211 -16.76 -4.54 -7.63
C HIS A 211 -16.99 -5.19 -6.28
N ILE A 212 -15.95 -5.31 -5.44
CA ILE A 212 -16.05 -5.97 -4.13
C ILE A 212 -15.80 -4.99 -3.00
N VAL A 213 -14.62 -4.34 -2.94
CA VAL A 213 -14.24 -3.56 -1.75
C VAL A 213 -15.07 -2.30 -1.60
N GLU A 214 -15.24 -1.50 -2.66
CA GLU A 214 -15.99 -0.25 -2.59
C GLU A 214 -17.46 -0.46 -2.17
N PRO A 215 -18.23 -1.40 -2.76
CA PRO A 215 -19.60 -1.66 -2.34
C PRO A 215 -19.71 -2.09 -0.87
N LEU A 216 -18.82 -2.98 -0.41
CA LEU A 216 -18.82 -3.44 0.98
C LEU A 216 -18.45 -2.30 1.93
N ALA A 217 -17.39 -1.54 1.61
CA ALA A 217 -16.93 -0.41 2.41
C ALA A 217 -18.01 0.66 2.55
N LYS A 218 -18.70 1.00 1.46
CA LYS A 218 -19.81 1.96 1.46
C LYS A 218 -20.97 1.51 2.35
N HIS A 219 -21.24 0.21 2.40
CA HIS A 219 -22.29 -0.35 3.25
C HIS A 219 -21.95 -0.25 4.74
N VAL A 220 -20.71 -0.55 5.12
CA VAL A 220 -20.34 -0.67 6.55
C VAL A 220 -19.66 0.56 7.16
N TYR A 221 -19.09 1.44 6.33
CA TYR A 221 -18.39 2.65 6.78
C TYR A 221 -19.09 3.90 6.25
N SER A 222 -20.03 4.44 7.03
CA SER A 222 -20.83 5.60 6.65
C SER A 222 -20.04 6.89 6.38
N TYR A 223 -18.78 6.95 6.80
CA TYR A 223 -17.88 8.09 6.64
C TYR A 223 -16.90 7.94 5.47
N ILE A 224 -16.88 6.77 4.81
CA ILE A 224 -16.15 6.58 3.55
C ILE A 224 -17.02 7.11 2.42
N THR A 225 -16.48 8.07 1.66
CA THR A 225 -17.19 8.68 0.53
C THR A 225 -16.51 8.24 -0.76
N PRO A 226 -17.16 7.38 -1.57
CA PRO A 226 -16.65 7.03 -2.89
C PRO A 226 -16.50 8.27 -3.80
N PRO A 227 -15.69 8.18 -4.87
CA PRO A 227 -15.03 6.96 -5.34
C PRO A 227 -13.83 6.55 -4.48
N LEU A 228 -13.68 5.24 -4.29
CA LEU A 228 -12.41 4.64 -3.92
C LEU A 228 -11.68 4.33 -5.23
N ASP A 229 -10.72 5.17 -5.60
CA ASP A 229 -10.20 5.27 -6.96
C ASP A 229 -8.72 4.89 -7.11
N SER A 230 -8.05 4.54 -6.01
CA SER A 230 -6.68 4.07 -6.03
C SER A 230 -6.51 2.84 -5.14
N HIS A 231 -5.66 1.91 -5.59
CA HIS A 231 -5.30 0.73 -4.83
C HIS A 231 -3.78 0.51 -4.77
N HIS A 232 -3.36 -0.27 -3.77
CA HIS A 232 -2.04 -0.89 -3.71
C HIS A 232 -2.21 -2.34 -3.26
N GLY A 233 -2.05 -3.28 -4.19
CA GLY A 233 -2.27 -4.70 -3.96
C GLY A 233 -0.98 -5.50 -3.85
N PHE A 234 -0.83 -6.24 -2.77
CA PHE A 234 0.39 -7.01 -2.49
C PHE A 234 0.11 -8.25 -1.66
N VAL A 235 1.05 -9.19 -1.69
CA VAL A 235 1.06 -10.34 -0.79
C VAL A 235 2.17 -10.19 0.22
N VAL A 236 1.86 -10.53 1.48
CA VAL A 236 2.85 -10.69 2.55
C VAL A 236 2.99 -12.16 2.90
N GLU A 237 4.19 -12.56 3.29
CA GLU A 237 4.50 -13.94 3.68
C GLU A 237 5.17 -13.98 5.05
N TYR A 238 4.63 -14.82 5.93
CA TYR A 238 5.24 -15.17 7.21
C TYR A 238 5.63 -16.65 7.19
N SER A 239 6.86 -16.98 7.57
CA SER A 239 7.31 -18.37 7.70
C SER A 239 8.44 -18.52 8.74
N MET A 240 8.71 -19.75 9.18
CA MET A 240 9.69 -20.00 10.25
C MET A 240 11.12 -19.53 9.91
N ASN A 241 11.45 -19.36 8.63
CA ASN A 241 12.75 -18.90 8.13
C ASN A 241 12.71 -17.50 7.50
N LYS A 242 11.57 -16.80 7.62
CA LYS A 242 11.32 -15.46 7.06
C LYS A 242 10.86 -14.53 8.18
N ASP A 243 10.08 -13.49 7.86
CA ASP A 243 9.35 -12.73 8.86
C ASP A 243 8.36 -13.65 9.58
N LYS A 244 8.21 -13.50 10.90
CA LYS A 244 7.26 -14.30 11.69
C LYS A 244 6.08 -13.49 12.21
N LYS A 245 6.21 -12.17 12.23
CA LYS A 245 5.28 -11.20 12.76
C LYS A 245 5.46 -9.87 12.03
N LEU A 246 4.54 -8.95 12.26
CA LEU A 246 4.65 -7.56 11.82
C LEU A 246 4.27 -6.67 13.01
N ASP A 247 5.09 -5.66 13.29
CA ASP A 247 4.91 -4.80 14.46
C ASP A 247 3.65 -3.92 14.35
N PHE A 248 3.31 -3.23 15.44
CA PHE A 248 2.08 -2.43 15.53
C PHE A 248 2.13 -1.18 14.66
N HIS A 249 1.13 -1.01 13.79
CA HIS A 249 1.07 0.02 12.76
C HIS A 249 -0.38 0.39 12.39
N VAL A 250 -0.49 1.32 11.44
CA VAL A 250 -1.71 1.62 10.67
C VAL A 250 -1.38 1.43 9.19
N ASP A 251 -2.40 1.18 8.37
CA ASP A 251 -2.22 1.15 6.92
C ASP A 251 -2.31 2.55 6.34
N ASN A 252 -1.57 2.78 5.26
CA ASN A 252 -1.74 3.97 4.42
C ASN A 252 -2.92 3.77 3.46
N ALA A 253 -4.12 3.61 4.03
CA ALA A 253 -5.35 3.31 3.30
C ALA A 253 -6.55 3.96 3.99
N ASP A 254 -7.61 4.23 3.21
CA ASP A 254 -8.93 4.50 3.79
C ASP A 254 -9.56 3.19 4.27
N VAL A 255 -9.46 2.16 3.43
CA VAL A 255 -9.96 0.81 3.70
C VAL A 255 -8.90 -0.22 3.32
N THR A 256 -8.73 -1.22 4.18
CA THR A 256 -7.87 -2.37 3.92
C THR A 256 -8.72 -3.63 3.83
N LEU A 257 -8.51 -4.38 2.74
CA LEU A 257 -8.93 -5.78 2.65
C LEU A 257 -7.70 -6.67 2.88
N ASN A 258 -7.80 -7.63 3.80
CA ASN A 258 -6.75 -8.59 4.10
C ASN A 258 -7.34 -10.02 4.01
N VAL A 259 -6.96 -10.77 2.98
CA VAL A 259 -7.46 -12.12 2.71
C VAL A 259 -6.39 -13.15 3.00
N CYS A 260 -6.70 -14.16 3.80
CA CYS A 260 -5.79 -15.28 4.00
C CYS A 260 -5.80 -16.20 2.78
N LEU A 261 -4.68 -16.27 2.05
CA LEU A 261 -4.51 -17.18 0.92
C LEU A 261 -4.15 -18.60 1.38
N GLY A 262 -3.65 -18.74 2.60
CA GLY A 262 -3.43 -20.04 3.24
C GLY A 262 -1.98 -20.51 3.25
N GLN A 263 -1.82 -21.83 3.09
CA GLN A 263 -0.80 -22.72 3.67
C GLN A 263 -1.11 -23.16 5.12
N GLU A 264 -0.57 -24.30 5.55
CA GLU A 264 -0.74 -24.79 6.93
C GLU A 264 0.13 -23.96 7.87
N PHE A 265 -0.47 -23.34 8.89
CA PHE A 265 0.23 -22.59 9.93
C PHE A 265 -0.51 -22.61 11.27
N THR A 266 0.18 -22.25 12.33
CA THR A 266 -0.40 -21.99 13.66
C THR A 266 0.05 -20.64 14.20
N GLY A 267 -0.76 -20.02 15.06
CA GLY A 267 -0.51 -18.65 15.52
C GLY A 267 -0.84 -17.63 14.42
N GLY A 268 -0.15 -16.49 14.41
CA GLY A 268 -0.32 -15.51 13.34
C GLY A 268 -1.67 -14.80 13.35
N GLN A 269 -2.32 -14.63 14.50
CA GLN A 269 -3.54 -13.83 14.61
C GLN A 269 -3.30 -12.38 14.19
N LEU A 270 -4.35 -11.69 13.75
CA LEU A 270 -4.32 -10.25 13.54
C LEU A 270 -4.86 -9.56 14.80
N TYR A 271 -3.99 -8.83 15.51
CA TYR A 271 -4.40 -8.07 16.68
C TYR A 271 -4.80 -6.66 16.26
N PHE A 272 -5.93 -6.18 16.76
CA PHE A 272 -6.43 -4.83 16.62
C PHE A 272 -6.44 -4.13 17.98
N GLY A 273 -6.06 -2.84 17.98
CA GLY A 273 -5.97 -2.01 19.18
C GLY A 273 -6.72 -0.69 19.06
N GLY A 274 -7.80 -0.66 18.28
CA GLY A 274 -8.66 0.51 18.11
C GLY A 274 -8.17 1.53 17.08
N VAL A 275 -9.10 2.39 16.65
CA VAL A 275 -8.88 3.43 15.63
C VAL A 275 -8.35 4.71 16.29
N ARG A 276 -7.39 5.38 15.64
CA ARG A 276 -6.88 6.69 16.07
C ARG A 276 -6.66 7.62 14.88
N CYS A 277 -6.67 8.92 15.12
CA CYS A 277 -6.17 9.88 14.13
C CYS A 277 -4.63 9.90 14.14
N GLN A 278 -4.05 10.55 13.13
CA GLN A 278 -2.59 10.61 12.94
C GLN A 278 -1.84 11.20 14.15
N GLU A 279 -2.46 12.14 14.87
CA GLU A 279 -1.86 12.76 16.06
C GLU A 279 -1.85 11.83 17.28
N HIS A 280 -2.81 10.91 17.37
CA HIS A 280 -3.04 10.05 18.52
C HIS A 280 -2.69 8.58 18.28
N VAL A 281 -2.01 8.26 17.17
CA VAL A 281 -1.71 6.88 16.77
C VAL A 281 -0.90 6.12 17.83
N GLN A 282 -0.07 6.82 18.62
CA GLN A 282 0.78 6.26 19.67
C GLN A 282 0.12 6.21 21.06
N THR A 283 -1.14 6.64 21.21
CA THR A 283 -1.84 6.56 22.50
C THR A 283 -2.08 5.10 22.90
N PRO A 284 -2.15 4.74 24.19
CA PRO A 284 -2.48 3.36 24.57
C PRO A 284 -3.84 2.89 24.03
N SER A 285 -3.97 1.58 23.81
CA SER A 285 -5.27 0.94 23.58
C SER A 285 -6.09 0.93 24.88
N LEU A 286 -7.40 1.06 24.75
CA LEU A 286 -8.34 0.90 25.85
C LEU A 286 -8.70 -0.58 26.03
N PRO A 287 -9.10 -1.03 27.23
CA PRO A 287 -9.35 -2.45 27.51
C PRO A 287 -10.41 -3.12 26.60
N ASN A 288 -11.33 -2.34 26.03
CA ASN A 288 -12.39 -2.83 25.14
C ASN A 288 -12.04 -2.70 23.64
N GLU A 289 -10.82 -2.28 23.31
CA GLU A 289 -10.35 -2.16 21.93
C GLU A 289 -9.49 -3.36 21.49
N ASP A 290 -9.00 -4.15 22.44
CA ASP A 290 -8.13 -5.29 22.18
C ASP A 290 -8.94 -6.43 21.56
N PHE A 291 -8.63 -6.75 20.30
CA PHE A 291 -9.31 -7.81 19.56
C PHE A 291 -8.31 -8.65 18.77
N TYR A 292 -8.48 -9.97 18.81
CA TYR A 292 -7.65 -10.92 18.07
C TYR A 292 -8.51 -11.63 17.03
N PHE A 293 -8.12 -11.53 15.78
CA PHE A 293 -8.78 -12.17 14.65
C PHE A 293 -7.97 -13.40 14.20
N ASP A 294 -8.63 -14.57 14.22
CA ASP A 294 -8.08 -15.81 13.67
C ASP A 294 -8.33 -15.87 12.16
N HIS A 295 -7.24 -16.05 11.40
CA HIS A 295 -7.35 -16.20 9.95
C HIS A 295 -7.96 -17.55 9.57
N LYS A 296 -8.76 -17.53 8.51
CA LYS A 296 -9.27 -18.70 7.82
C LYS A 296 -9.00 -18.57 6.34
N ILE A 297 -8.53 -19.64 5.69
CA ILE A 297 -8.20 -19.65 4.27
C ILE A 297 -9.41 -19.22 3.44
N GLY A 298 -9.20 -18.31 2.49
CA GLY A 298 -10.25 -17.74 1.63
C GLY A 298 -11.07 -16.63 2.29
N TYR A 299 -10.96 -16.40 3.60
CA TYR A 299 -11.69 -15.35 4.30
C TYR A 299 -10.93 -14.03 4.27
N GLY A 300 -11.68 -12.97 3.97
CA GLY A 300 -11.23 -11.59 4.08
C GLY A 300 -11.56 -11.01 5.44
N VAL A 301 -10.70 -10.12 5.94
CA VAL A 301 -11.03 -9.14 6.97
C VAL A 301 -10.95 -7.75 6.35
N LEU A 302 -12.02 -6.97 6.55
CA LEU A 302 -12.17 -5.60 6.09
C LEU A 302 -12.13 -4.68 7.32
N HIS A 303 -11.25 -3.69 7.28
CA HIS A 303 -11.14 -2.66 8.32
C HIS A 303 -10.68 -1.34 7.70
N VAL A 304 -10.87 -0.24 8.42
CA VAL A 304 -10.30 1.05 8.00
C VAL A 304 -8.79 1.07 8.21
N GLY A 305 -8.04 1.77 7.36
CA GLY A 305 -6.57 1.77 7.44
C GLY A 305 -6.05 2.42 8.72
N LYS A 306 -6.79 3.38 9.29
CA LYS A 306 -6.51 4.00 10.61
C LYS A 306 -6.73 3.07 11.81
N HIS A 307 -7.25 1.86 11.60
CA HIS A 307 -7.37 0.88 12.65
C HIS A 307 -5.99 0.31 12.96
N ARG A 308 -5.48 0.60 14.16
CA ARG A 308 -4.14 0.17 14.54
C ARG A 308 -4.13 -1.33 14.78
N HIS A 309 -3.15 -2.01 14.21
CA HIS A 309 -3.10 -3.46 14.26
C HIS A 309 -1.67 -3.99 14.12
N ARG A 310 -1.47 -5.29 14.34
CA ARG A 310 -0.21 -6.01 14.15
C ARG A 310 -0.48 -7.45 13.74
N ALA A 311 0.44 -8.06 13.00
CA ALA A 311 0.41 -9.51 12.82
C ALA A 311 1.16 -10.16 13.99
N CYS A 312 0.46 -10.97 14.79
CA CYS A 312 1.06 -11.77 15.84
C CYS A 312 2.04 -12.80 15.25
N GLU A 313 2.90 -13.34 16.11
CA GLU A 313 3.90 -14.31 15.68
C GLU A 313 3.26 -15.64 15.26
N ILE A 314 3.68 -16.18 14.11
CA ILE A 314 3.40 -17.58 13.74
C ILE A 314 4.28 -18.54 14.55
N THR A 315 3.73 -19.68 14.93
CA THR A 315 4.44 -20.70 15.72
C THR A 315 4.81 -21.94 14.92
N SER A 316 4.20 -22.13 13.75
CA SER A 316 4.59 -23.16 12.78
C SER A 316 4.08 -22.82 11.39
N GLY A 317 4.67 -23.46 10.38
CA GLY A 317 4.21 -23.40 9.00
C GLY A 317 4.51 -22.09 8.29
N THR A 318 3.64 -21.76 7.34
CA THR A 318 3.75 -20.57 6.49
C THR A 318 2.37 -19.97 6.29
N ARG A 319 2.29 -18.64 6.27
CA ARG A 319 1.05 -17.89 6.11
C ARG A 319 1.24 -16.84 5.02
N LEU A 320 0.41 -16.90 3.98
CA LEU A 320 0.33 -15.86 2.95
C LEU A 320 -1.01 -15.14 3.01
N ASN A 321 -0.95 -13.82 2.91
CA ASN A 321 -2.14 -12.97 2.86
C ASN A 321 -2.07 -12.00 1.69
N LEU A 322 -3.15 -11.91 0.93
CA LEU A 322 -3.40 -10.83 -0.02
C LEU A 322 -3.90 -9.61 0.76
N ILE A 323 -3.21 -8.49 0.59
CA ILE A 323 -3.59 -7.20 1.14
C ILE A 323 -3.93 -6.28 -0.03
N LEU A 324 -5.06 -5.59 0.07
CA LEU A 324 -5.43 -4.51 -0.84
C LEU A 324 -5.68 -3.27 0.00
N TRP A 325 -4.76 -2.31 -0.09
CA TRP A 325 -4.99 -0.95 0.40
C TRP A 325 -5.81 -0.20 -0.63
N VAL A 326 -6.88 0.43 -0.18
CA VAL A 326 -7.80 1.20 -1.02
C VAL A 326 -7.87 2.62 -0.48
N ILE A 327 -7.68 3.59 -1.37
CA ILE A 327 -7.51 5.01 -1.05
C ILE A 327 -8.44 5.83 -1.96
N THR A 328 -9.00 6.91 -1.42
CA THR A 328 -9.62 7.99 -2.17
C THR A 328 -8.58 9.07 -2.47
N THR A 329 -8.30 9.32 -3.75
CA THR A 329 -7.29 10.31 -4.18
C THR A 329 -7.68 11.75 -3.81
N THR A 330 -8.97 12.03 -3.58
CA THR A 330 -9.47 13.36 -3.19
C THR A 330 -9.28 13.71 -1.71
N SER A 331 -8.72 12.82 -0.87
CA SER A 331 -8.49 13.09 0.55
C SER A 331 -7.31 14.02 0.87
N PHE A 332 -6.62 14.54 -0.16
CA PHE A 332 -5.44 15.41 -0.03
C PHE A 332 -5.68 16.89 -0.38
N LEU A 333 -6.94 17.34 -0.46
CA LEU A 333 -7.27 18.78 -0.58
C LEU A 333 -7.42 19.47 0.78
#